data_AF-A0A6P4B6U8-F1
#
_entry.id   AF-A0A6P4B6U8-F1
#
_cell.length_a   1.000
_cell.length_b   1.000
_cell.length_c   1.000
_cell.angle_alpha   90.00
_cell.angle_beta   90.00
_cell.angle_gamma   90.00
#
_symmetry.space_group_name_H-M   'P 1'
#
loop_
_entity.id
_entity.type
_entity.pdbx_description
1 polymer ?
#
loop_
_entity_poly.entity_id
_entity_poly.type
_entity_poly.pdbx_seq_one_letter_code
_entity_poly.pdbx_strand_id
1 'polypeptide(L)'
;MQCSNPKGLPPKLKDPGSFIISCTISNMTLEKALCDLGASINLMPLSLMKKLAIEKVQPTRMSLQMADRSLKIPNGVVENLLVKVGEFIFPADFVILDMEEEGHNSIILGIPFLATTRAIIDVEKGEMILRVHEEQMIINVFKAMQYPPEKAQHMRVEMIENLVEESV
;
A
#
# COMPACT_ATOMS: atom_id res chain seq x y z
N MET A 1 5.02 5.47 39.84
CA MET A 1 5.44 4.05 39.95
C MET A 1 6.42 3.76 38.83
N GLN A 2 7.67 3.45 39.14
CA GLN A 2 8.63 2.92 38.18
C GLN A 2 8.53 1.39 38.25
N CYS A 3 7.87 0.78 37.27
CA CYS A 3 7.91 -0.65 37.10
C CYS A 3 9.31 -0.98 36.54
N SER A 4 10.22 -1.43 37.40
CA SER A 4 11.45 -2.09 36.96
C SER A 4 11.06 -3.28 36.09
N ASN A 5 11.76 -3.49 34.97
CA ASN A 5 11.48 -4.61 34.09
C ASN A 5 11.81 -5.91 34.86
N PRO A 6 10.84 -6.81 35.12
CA PRO A 6 11.10 -8.07 35.78
C PRO A 6 12.14 -8.87 35.00
N LYS A 7 13.14 -9.43 35.69
CA LYS A 7 14.17 -10.26 35.04
C LYS A 7 13.51 -11.43 34.32
N GLY A 8 13.83 -11.61 33.03
CA GLY A 8 13.34 -12.72 32.21
C GLY A 8 12.11 -12.43 31.35
N LEU A 9 11.56 -11.21 31.36
CA LEU A 9 10.50 -10.83 30.41
C LEU A 9 11.10 -10.35 29.07
N PRO A 10 10.43 -10.64 27.94
CA PRO A 10 10.82 -10.07 26.66
C PRO A 10 10.73 -8.53 26.71
N PRO A 11 11.65 -7.80 26.06
CA PRO A 11 11.62 -6.35 26.03
C PRO A 11 10.40 -5.86 25.22
N LYS A 12 9.82 -4.73 25.63
CA LYS A 12 8.85 -4.02 24.78
C LYS A 12 9.59 -3.44 23.58
N LEU A 13 9.13 -3.76 22.38
CA LEU A 13 9.61 -3.14 21.15
C LEU A 13 8.85 -1.84 20.87
N LYS A 14 9.46 -0.93 20.11
CA LYS A 14 8.78 0.26 19.60
C LYS A 14 7.76 -0.14 18.54
N ASP A 15 6.78 0.73 18.30
CA ASP A 15 5.85 0.54 17.19
C ASP A 15 6.61 0.54 15.85
N PRO A 16 6.52 -0.54 15.06
CA PRO A 16 7.12 -0.59 13.73
C PRO A 16 6.39 0.29 12.69
N GLY A 17 5.17 0.74 12.98
CA GLY A 17 4.32 1.45 12.03
C GLY A 17 3.47 0.50 11.18
N SER A 18 3.11 0.94 9.97
CA SER A 18 2.18 0.22 9.09
C SER A 18 2.87 -0.63 8.03
N PHE A 19 2.23 -1.74 7.65
CA PHE A 19 2.66 -2.58 6.55
C PHE A 19 2.14 -2.02 5.23
N ILE A 20 2.96 -1.26 4.51
CA ILE A 20 2.58 -0.64 3.23
C ILE A 20 3.43 -1.23 2.10
N ILE A 21 2.78 -1.73 1.04
CA ILE A 21 3.46 -2.23 -0.16
C ILE A 21 3.11 -1.40 -1.38
N SER A 22 3.98 -1.46 -2.39
CA SER A 22 3.62 -1.04 -3.74
C SER A 22 2.90 -2.19 -4.46
N CYS A 23 1.94 -1.83 -5.30
CA CYS A 23 1.29 -2.77 -6.19
C CYS A 23 0.91 -2.09 -7.50
N THR A 24 0.61 -2.86 -8.53
CA THR A 24 0.12 -2.35 -9.80
C THR A 24 -1.26 -2.92 -10.05
N ILE A 25 -2.20 -2.04 -10.38
CA ILE A 25 -3.55 -2.41 -10.82
C ILE A 25 -3.72 -1.85 -12.23
N SER A 26 -4.12 -2.71 -13.15
CA SER A 26 -4.11 -2.40 -14.59
C SER A 26 -2.71 -1.94 -15.03
N ASN A 27 -2.56 -0.67 -15.42
CA ASN A 27 -1.30 -0.03 -15.83
C ASN A 27 -0.82 1.04 -14.83
N MET A 28 -1.45 1.17 -13.67
CA MET A 28 -1.13 2.17 -12.67
C MET A 28 -0.44 1.53 -11.47
N THR A 29 0.76 2.03 -11.15
CA THR A 29 1.46 1.66 -9.92
C THR A 29 0.94 2.52 -8.76
N LEU A 30 0.48 1.85 -7.71
CA LEU A 30 0.12 2.42 -6.43
C LEU A 30 1.32 2.25 -5.50
N GLU A 31 1.91 3.36 -5.08
CA GLU A 31 3.05 3.34 -4.16
C GLU A 31 2.64 2.89 -2.74
N LYS A 32 1.35 3.04 -2.40
CA LYS A 32 0.83 2.83 -1.05
C LYS A 32 -0.42 1.96 -1.05
N ALA A 33 -0.25 0.68 -0.79
CA ALA A 33 -1.32 -0.24 -0.43
C ALA A 33 -1.12 -0.71 1.01
N LEU A 34 -2.04 -0.33 1.90
CA LEU A 34 -1.99 -0.70 3.31
C LEU A 34 -2.45 -2.14 3.48
N CYS A 35 -1.58 -3.00 4.02
CA CYS A 35 -1.91 -4.36 4.41
C CYS A 35 -2.47 -4.34 5.83
N ASP A 36 -3.76 -4.64 5.99
CA ASP A 36 -4.48 -4.50 7.25
C ASP A 36 -5.18 -5.81 7.65
N LEU A 37 -4.63 -6.48 8.68
CA LEU A 37 -5.25 -7.66 9.28
C LEU A 37 -6.51 -7.32 10.09
N GLY A 38 -6.77 -6.05 10.41
CA GLY A 38 -7.99 -5.56 11.03
C GLY A 38 -9.13 -5.30 10.04
N ALA A 39 -8.82 -5.21 8.74
CA ALA A 39 -9.82 -5.00 7.70
C ALA A 39 -10.38 -6.33 7.20
N SER A 40 -11.69 -6.51 7.31
CA SER A 40 -12.40 -7.71 6.83
C SER A 40 -12.62 -7.72 5.32
N ILE A 41 -12.31 -6.63 4.63
CA ILE A 41 -12.53 -6.41 3.19
C ILE A 41 -11.35 -5.66 2.59
N ASN A 42 -11.17 -5.76 1.27
CA ASN A 42 -10.31 -4.83 0.56
C ASN A 42 -11.12 -3.59 0.17
N LEU A 43 -10.53 -2.40 0.34
CA LEU A 43 -11.19 -1.13 0.03
C LEU A 43 -10.41 -0.38 -1.06
N MET A 44 -11.16 0.18 -2.00
CA MET A 44 -10.64 1.08 -3.02
C MET A 44 -11.46 2.39 -3.02
N PRO A 45 -10.80 3.56 -2.98
CA PRO A 45 -11.49 4.83 -3.13
C PRO A 45 -12.18 4.95 -4.50
N LEU A 46 -13.39 5.53 -4.53
CA LEU A 46 -14.11 5.82 -5.78
C LEU A 46 -13.29 6.68 -6.75
N SER A 47 -12.53 7.65 -6.23
CA SER A 47 -11.64 8.50 -7.04
C SER A 47 -10.55 7.69 -7.73
N LEU A 48 -9.98 6.69 -7.06
CA LEU A 48 -8.98 5.80 -7.64
C LEU A 48 -9.58 4.86 -8.70
N MET A 49 -10.74 4.28 -8.42
CA MET A 49 -11.49 3.47 -9.39
C MET A 49 -11.71 4.25 -10.70
N LYS A 50 -12.14 5.51 -10.61
CA LYS A 50 -12.32 6.40 -11.77
C LYS A 50 -11.01 6.64 -12.52
N LYS A 51 -9.90 6.87 -11.81
CA LYS A 51 -8.56 7.04 -12.42
C LYS A 51 -8.07 5.79 -13.13
N LEU A 52 -8.43 4.61 -12.63
CA LEU A 52 -8.14 3.32 -13.26
C LEU A 52 -9.07 3.00 -14.44
N ALA A 53 -10.02 3.89 -14.76
CA ALA A 53 -11.04 3.71 -15.80
C ALA A 53 -11.81 2.39 -15.67
N ILE A 54 -12.04 1.94 -14.44
CA ILE A 54 -12.87 0.76 -14.17
C ILE A 54 -14.33 1.19 -14.34
N GLU A 55 -15.08 0.54 -15.22
CA GLU A 55 -16.47 0.90 -15.50
C GLU A 55 -17.48 -0.03 -14.79
N LYS A 56 -17.09 -1.28 -14.58
CA LYS A 56 -17.99 -2.32 -14.05
C LYS A 56 -17.89 -2.40 -12.53
N VAL A 57 -18.95 -2.00 -11.85
CA VAL A 57 -19.13 -2.15 -10.41
C VAL A 57 -20.41 -2.94 -10.16
N GLN A 58 -20.33 -4.01 -9.37
CA GLN A 58 -21.49 -4.78 -8.95
C GLN A 58 -22.22 -4.08 -7.80
N PRO A 59 -23.55 -3.89 -7.89
CA PRO A 59 -24.34 -3.40 -6.77
C PRO A 59 -24.19 -4.30 -5.54
N THR A 60 -24.15 -3.70 -4.37
CA THR A 60 -24.11 -4.43 -3.09
C THR A 60 -25.16 -3.87 -2.14
N ARG A 61 -25.68 -4.73 -1.26
CA ARG A 61 -26.59 -4.34 -0.17
C ARG A 61 -25.86 -4.20 1.17
N MET A 62 -24.53 -4.28 1.15
CA MET A 62 -23.72 -4.19 2.37
C MET A 62 -23.70 -2.76 2.92
N SER A 63 -23.46 -2.66 4.23
CA SER A 63 -23.14 -1.41 4.90
C SER A 63 -21.87 -1.62 5.73
N LEU A 64 -20.98 -0.65 5.73
CA LEU A 64 -19.70 -0.72 6.44
C LEU A 64 -19.78 0.07 7.74
N GLN A 65 -19.40 -0.55 8.85
CA GLN A 65 -19.13 0.17 10.09
C GLN A 65 -17.63 0.43 10.18
N MET A 66 -17.26 1.71 10.20
CA MET A 66 -15.87 2.16 10.27
C MET A 66 -15.35 2.12 11.72
N ALA A 67 -14.05 2.31 11.92
CA ALA A 67 -13.44 2.31 13.25
C ALA A 67 -13.97 3.44 14.17
N ASP A 68 -14.37 4.57 13.59
CA ASP A 68 -15.06 5.67 14.28
C ASP A 68 -16.56 5.38 14.54
N ARG A 69 -17.02 4.16 14.22
CA ARG A 69 -18.40 3.68 14.32
C ARG A 69 -19.37 4.34 13.33
N SER A 70 -18.87 5.16 12.41
CA SER A 70 -19.70 5.70 11.33
C SER A 70 -20.16 4.58 10.40
N LEU A 71 -21.39 4.69 9.91
CA LEU A 71 -21.94 3.78 8.91
C LEU A 71 -21.74 4.40 7.52
N LYS A 72 -21.13 3.64 6.62
CA LYS A 72 -20.87 4.04 5.25
C LYS A 72 -21.53 3.04 4.29
N ILE A 73 -22.15 3.56 3.23
CA ILE A 73 -22.75 2.73 2.19
C ILE A 73 -21.79 2.71 0.99
N PRO A 74 -21.25 1.54 0.62
CA PRO A 74 -20.37 1.43 -0.55
C PRO A 74 -21.10 1.74 -1.86
N ASN A 75 -20.35 2.20 -2.85
CA ASN A 75 -20.82 2.36 -4.22
C ASN A 75 -21.05 1.01 -4.91
N GLY A 76 -20.36 -0.04 -4.45
CA GLY A 76 -20.46 -1.40 -4.97
C GLY A 76 -19.18 -2.20 -4.78
N VAL A 77 -19.06 -3.30 -5.51
CA VAL A 77 -17.91 -4.20 -5.48
C VAL A 77 -17.35 -4.37 -6.89
N VAL A 78 -16.02 -4.25 -7.03
CA VAL A 78 -15.29 -4.65 -8.23
C VAL A 78 -14.71 -6.02 -7.98
N GLU A 79 -15.16 -7.02 -8.72
CA GLU A 79 -14.73 -8.41 -8.54
C GLU A 79 -13.58 -8.78 -9.49
N ASN A 80 -12.72 -9.69 -9.03
CA ASN A 80 -11.63 -10.31 -9.80
C ASN A 80 -10.67 -9.30 -10.44
N LEU A 81 -10.37 -8.20 -9.73
CA LEU A 81 -9.38 -7.24 -10.17
C LEU A 81 -7.96 -7.81 -9.97
N LEU A 82 -7.13 -7.74 -11.00
CA LEU A 82 -5.75 -8.24 -10.93
C LEU A 82 -4.84 -7.20 -10.26
N VAL A 83 -4.22 -7.62 -9.16
CA VAL A 83 -3.25 -6.83 -8.40
C VAL A 83 -1.88 -7.48 -8.53
N LYS A 84 -0.93 -6.77 -9.13
CA LYS A 84 0.46 -7.21 -9.24
C LYS A 84 1.28 -6.68 -8.06
N VAL A 85 2.02 -7.55 -7.38
CA VAL A 85 2.97 -7.21 -6.31
C VAL A 85 4.30 -7.85 -6.65
N GLY A 86 5.33 -7.04 -6.90
CA GLY A 86 6.57 -7.51 -7.52
C GLY A 86 6.27 -8.30 -8.79
N GLU A 87 6.68 -9.57 -8.88
CA GLU A 87 6.40 -10.44 -10.04
C GLU A 87 5.10 -11.26 -9.94
N PHE A 88 4.41 -11.25 -8.79
CA PHE A 88 3.20 -12.04 -8.60
C PHE A 88 1.94 -11.26 -8.94
N ILE A 89 0.93 -11.96 -9.45
CA ILE A 89 -0.38 -11.40 -9.79
C ILE A 89 -1.45 -12.16 -9.00
N PHE A 90 -2.31 -11.43 -8.33
CA PHE A 90 -3.38 -11.97 -7.49
C PHE A 90 -4.74 -11.40 -7.92
N PRO A 91 -5.79 -12.23 -7.98
CA PRO A 91 -7.15 -11.73 -8.08
C PRO A 91 -7.60 -11.17 -6.72
N ALA A 92 -8.33 -10.06 -6.75
CA ALA A 92 -8.87 -9.44 -5.55
C ALA A 92 -10.21 -8.76 -5.85
N ASP A 93 -11.15 -8.90 -4.91
CA ASP A 93 -12.38 -8.13 -4.91
C ASP A 93 -12.20 -6.89 -4.06
N PHE A 94 -12.66 -5.74 -4.55
CA PHE A 94 -12.57 -4.45 -3.86
C PHE A 94 -13.96 -3.87 -3.64
N VAL A 95 -14.24 -3.49 -2.40
CA VAL A 95 -15.38 -2.66 -2.07
C VAL A 95 -15.03 -1.20 -2.40
N ILE A 96 -15.89 -0.56 -3.20
CA ILE A 96 -15.68 0.82 -3.63
C ILE A 96 -16.40 1.75 -2.67
N LEU A 97 -15.67 2.71 -2.11
CA LEU A 97 -16.23 3.69 -1.18
C LEU A 97 -15.83 5.12 -1.56
N ASP A 98 -16.77 6.05 -1.44
CA ASP A 98 -16.52 7.49 -1.57
C ASP A 98 -15.92 8.02 -0.26
N MET A 99 -14.62 8.33 -0.30
CA MET A 99 -13.82 8.77 0.85
C MET A 99 -13.17 10.12 0.52
N GLU A 100 -13.00 10.97 1.54
CA GLU A 100 -12.37 12.28 1.38
C GLU A 100 -10.92 12.13 0.88
N GLU A 101 -10.51 13.02 -0.03
CA GLU A 101 -9.30 12.87 -0.85
C GLU A 101 -7.96 13.10 -0.11
N GLU A 102 -7.98 13.26 1.21
CA GLU A 102 -6.78 13.50 2.01
C GLU A 102 -5.95 12.21 2.16
N GLY A 103 -5.35 11.74 1.06
CA GLY A 103 -4.53 10.54 1.02
C GLY A 103 -4.51 9.89 -0.35
N HIS A 104 -3.60 10.36 -1.21
CA HIS A 104 -3.24 9.82 -2.53
C HIS A 104 -3.55 8.33 -2.75
N ASN A 105 -4.21 8.00 -3.87
CA ASN A 105 -4.19 6.71 -4.60
C ASN A 105 -3.87 5.46 -3.75
N SER A 106 -4.47 5.35 -2.56
CA SER A 106 -4.15 4.30 -1.61
C SER A 106 -5.34 3.37 -1.47
N ILE A 107 -5.03 2.10 -1.28
CA ILE A 107 -6.02 1.04 -1.09
C ILE A 107 -5.74 0.33 0.22
N ILE A 108 -6.76 -0.31 0.77
CA ILE A 108 -6.60 -1.22 1.90
C ILE A 108 -6.71 -2.64 1.35
N LEU A 109 -5.68 -3.44 1.62
CA LEU A 109 -5.61 -4.86 1.38
C LEU A 109 -5.91 -5.57 2.70
N GLY A 110 -7.15 -5.99 2.85
CA GLY A 110 -7.63 -6.62 4.07
C GLY A 110 -7.27 -8.10 4.15
N ILE A 111 -7.84 -8.77 5.16
CA ILE A 111 -7.73 -10.22 5.36
C ILE A 111 -8.00 -11.01 4.06
N PRO A 112 -9.02 -10.69 3.21
CA PRO A 112 -9.26 -11.47 1.99
C PRO A 112 -8.05 -11.51 1.04
N PHE A 113 -7.42 -10.36 0.76
CA PHE A 113 -6.22 -10.34 -0.08
C PHE A 113 -5.03 -11.02 0.59
N LEU A 114 -4.84 -10.79 1.89
CA LEU A 114 -3.75 -11.40 2.66
C LEU A 114 -3.89 -12.94 2.72
N ALA A 115 -5.12 -13.45 2.77
CA ALA A 115 -5.40 -14.87 2.67
C ALA A 115 -5.09 -15.42 1.28
N THR A 116 -5.54 -14.74 0.21
CA THR A 116 -5.25 -15.12 -1.19
C THR A 116 -3.76 -15.22 -1.47
N THR A 117 -2.98 -14.27 -0.93
CA THR A 117 -1.52 -14.23 -1.07
C THR A 117 -0.77 -15.17 -0.12
N ARG A 118 -1.49 -15.88 0.77
CA ARG A 118 -0.91 -16.72 1.84
C ARG A 118 0.14 -15.95 2.65
N ALA A 119 -0.19 -14.71 3.00
CA ALA A 119 0.74 -13.78 3.62
C ALA A 119 1.23 -14.27 5.00
N ILE A 120 2.51 -14.06 5.28
CA ILE A 120 3.09 -14.16 6.62
C ILE A 120 3.72 -12.81 6.96
N ILE A 121 3.37 -12.28 8.13
CA ILE A 121 3.86 -10.98 8.60
C ILE A 121 4.71 -11.22 9.85
N ASP A 122 6.01 -10.97 9.73
CA ASP A 122 6.96 -10.93 10.83
C ASP A 122 7.10 -9.48 11.30
N VAL A 123 6.38 -9.16 12.38
CA VAL A 123 6.30 -7.79 12.92
C VAL A 123 7.63 -7.34 13.54
N GLU A 124 8.37 -8.27 14.15
CA GLU A 124 9.66 -7.97 14.76
C GLU A 124 10.70 -7.58 13.70
N LYS A 125 10.69 -8.26 12.55
CA LYS A 125 11.62 -7.98 11.45
C LYS A 125 11.12 -6.94 10.46
N GLY A 126 9.83 -6.62 10.47
CA GLY A 126 9.19 -5.80 9.44
C GLY A 126 9.20 -6.47 8.07
N GLU A 127 9.07 -7.78 8.05
CA GLU A 127 9.07 -8.57 6.82
C GLU A 127 7.66 -9.08 6.54
N MET A 128 7.24 -8.96 5.29
CA MET A 128 6.03 -9.59 4.79
C MET A 128 6.40 -10.58 3.70
N ILE A 129 5.92 -11.81 3.82
CA ILE A 129 6.15 -12.88 2.87
C ILE A 129 4.85 -13.17 2.14
N LEU A 130 4.84 -13.07 0.81
CA LEU A 130 3.72 -13.49 -0.04
C LEU A 130 4.10 -14.80 -0.74
N ARG A 131 3.15 -15.74 -0.88
CA ARG A 131 3.41 -17.07 -1.44
C ARG A 131 2.45 -17.42 -2.57
N VAL A 132 3.01 -17.91 -3.68
CA VAL A 132 2.27 -18.38 -4.85
C VAL A 132 2.81 -19.76 -5.20
N HIS A 133 1.97 -20.80 -5.12
CA HIS A 133 2.41 -22.19 -5.24
C HIS A 133 3.57 -22.52 -4.27
N GLU A 134 4.73 -22.89 -4.80
CA GLU A 134 5.98 -23.18 -4.06
C GLU A 134 6.95 -21.98 -4.04
N GLU A 135 6.58 -20.87 -4.69
CA GLU A 135 7.40 -19.65 -4.72
C GLU A 135 6.98 -18.67 -3.62
N GLN A 136 7.94 -17.87 -3.16
CA GLN A 136 7.70 -16.83 -2.17
C GLN A 136 8.48 -15.56 -2.49
N MET A 137 7.90 -14.43 -2.08
CA MET A 137 8.50 -13.12 -2.14
C MET A 137 8.57 -12.55 -0.74
N ILE A 138 9.74 -12.01 -0.37
CA ILE A 138 9.96 -11.35 0.91
C ILE A 138 10.05 -9.86 0.66
N ILE A 139 9.19 -9.09 1.32
CA ILE A 139 9.12 -7.64 1.23
C ILE A 139 9.56 -7.10 2.59
N ASN A 140 10.67 -6.35 2.60
CA ASN A 140 11.06 -5.61 3.79
C ASN A 140 10.37 -4.25 3.79
N VAL A 141 9.40 -4.10 4.68
CA VAL A 141 8.46 -2.98 4.61
C VAL A 141 9.07 -1.68 5.15
N PHE A 142 10.07 -1.78 6.02
CA PHE A 142 10.86 -0.64 6.50
C PHE A 142 11.85 -0.10 5.46
N LYS A 143 12.32 -0.94 4.53
CA LYS A 143 13.20 -0.54 3.41
C LYS A 143 12.42 -0.13 2.16
N ALA A 144 11.24 -0.70 1.93
CA ALA A 144 10.37 -0.33 0.82
C ALA A 144 9.93 1.14 0.87
N MET A 145 9.85 1.74 2.06
CA MET A 145 9.59 3.18 2.24
C MET A 145 10.82 4.09 1.95
N GLN A 146 12.00 3.53 1.66
CA GLN A 146 13.24 4.31 1.43
C GLN A 146 13.63 4.44 -0.05
N TYR A 147 12.95 3.77 -0.97
CA TYR A 147 13.23 3.85 -2.41
C TYR A 147 12.19 4.72 -3.13
N PRO A 148 12.53 5.94 -3.58
CA PRO A 148 11.90 6.50 -4.77
C PRO A 148 12.36 5.68 -5.99
N PRO A 149 11.52 5.51 -7.04
CA PRO A 149 12.00 4.95 -8.30
C PRO A 149 13.13 5.86 -8.83
N GLU A 150 14.28 5.26 -9.15
CA GLU A 150 15.39 5.96 -9.79
C GLU A 150 14.88 6.72 -11.02
N LYS A 151 14.89 8.05 -10.94
CA LYS A 151 14.84 8.90 -12.12
C LYS A 151 16.15 8.69 -12.89
N ALA A 152 16.19 7.69 -13.74
CA ALA A 152 17.18 7.63 -14.79
C ALA A 152 16.98 8.86 -15.70
N GLN A 153 18.09 9.55 -15.97
CA GLN A 153 18.28 10.73 -16.83
C GLN A 153 18.21 12.11 -16.15
N HIS A 154 19.20 12.38 -15.29
CA HIS A 154 19.77 13.72 -15.24
C HIS A 154 20.69 13.91 -16.46
N MET A 155 20.20 14.63 -17.47
CA MET A 155 21.07 15.25 -18.48
C MET A 155 21.77 16.42 -17.79
N ARG A 156 23.08 16.29 -17.52
CA ARG A 156 23.89 17.40 -16.99
C ARG A 156 23.97 18.49 -18.07
N VAL A 157 23.46 19.67 -17.77
CA VAL A 157 23.82 20.90 -18.47
C VAL A 157 24.84 21.60 -17.58
N GLU A 158 26.11 21.55 -17.97
CA GLU A 158 27.16 22.36 -17.34
C GLU A 158 26.98 23.82 -17.82
N MET A 159 26.74 24.75 -16.89
CA MET A 159 26.86 26.17 -17.17
C MET A 159 28.35 26.52 -17.30
N ILE A 160 28.76 26.98 -18.48
CA ILE A 160 30.04 27.65 -18.68
C ILE A 160 29.84 29.11 -18.28
N GLU A 161 30.48 29.54 -17.19
CA GLU A 161 30.61 30.96 -16.86
C GLU A 161 31.57 31.61 -17.87
N ASN A 162 31.05 32.43 -18.78
CA ASN A 162 31.85 33.32 -19.59
C ASN A 162 32.31 34.51 -18.73
N LEU A 163 33.61 34.56 -18.42
CA LEU A 163 34.27 35.78 -17.95
C LEU A 163 34.25 36.82 -19.07
N VAL A 164 33.47 37.88 -18.90
CA VAL A 164 33.65 39.11 -19.67
C VAL A 164 34.53 40.04 -18.84
N GLU A 165 35.80 40.13 -19.21
CA GLU A 165 36.62 41.30 -18.90
C GLU A 165 36.13 42.46 -19.78
N GLU A 166 35.52 43.47 -19.18
CA GLU A 166 35.50 44.80 -19.80
C GLU A 166 36.63 45.63 -19.22
N SER A 167 37.63 45.85 -20.06
CA SER A 167 38.58 46.95 -19.96
C SER A 167 38.05 48.10 -20.82
N VAL A 168 37.92 49.30 -20.23
CA VAL A 168 38.48 50.61 -20.64
C VAL A 168 38.09 51.61 -19.55
#